data_AF-A0A7W5C0R0-F1
#
_entry.id   AF-A0A7W5C0R0-F1
#
_cell.length_a   1.000
_cell.length_b   1.000
_cell.length_c   1.000
_cell.angle_alpha   90.00
_cell.angle_beta   90.00
_cell.angle_gamma   90.00
#
_symmetry.space_group_name_H-M   'P 1'
#
loop_
_entity.id
_entity.type
_entity.pdbx_description
1 polymer ?
#
loop_
_entity_poly.entity_id
_entity_poly.type
_entity_poly.pdbx_seq_one_letter_code
_entity_poly.pdbx_strand_id
1 'polypeptide(L)'
;MAIRYDLWLDPDDVARHRAVEADLENFFLERFADFPHIRLFGADPYDYDAPFNRLYDVLMARGNEYCERHWHYVPTPEQLNRTFFRAVGRSNKFIRDNPDDGDPPRHDA
;
A
#
# COMPACT_ATOMS: atom_id res chain seq x y z
N MET A 1 -9.65 -19.16 15.46
CA MET A 1 -8.83 -18.39 14.50
C MET A 1 -7.38 -18.52 14.96
N ALA A 2 -6.53 -19.22 14.23
CA ALA A 2 -5.10 -19.26 14.55
C ALA A 2 -4.44 -17.99 13.99
N ILE A 3 -3.54 -17.37 14.77
CA ILE A 3 -2.69 -16.29 14.25
C ILE A 3 -1.78 -16.91 13.19
N ARG A 4 -1.85 -16.38 11.97
CA ARG A 4 -1.12 -16.91 10.80
C ARG A 4 -0.07 -15.96 10.24
N TYR A 5 0.10 -14.78 10.84
CA TYR A 5 0.97 -13.75 10.30
C TYR A 5 2.40 -13.97 10.75
N ASP A 6 3.33 -14.11 9.80
CA ASP A 6 4.74 -14.36 10.09
C ASP A 6 5.33 -13.29 11.02
N LEU A 7 4.93 -12.02 10.90
CA LEU A 7 5.38 -10.95 11.81
C LEU A 7 5.02 -11.24 13.29
N TRP A 8 3.90 -11.90 13.55
CA TRP A 8 3.47 -12.21 14.92
C TRP A 8 4.00 -13.56 15.40
N LEU A 9 4.24 -14.49 14.48
CA LEU A 9 4.82 -15.80 14.80
C LEU A 9 6.32 -15.68 15.09
N ASP A 10 7.03 -14.89 14.30
CA ASP A 10 8.47 -14.72 14.35
C ASP A 10 8.85 -13.23 14.45
N PRO A 11 8.44 -12.51 15.50
CA PRO A 11 8.62 -11.05 15.60
C PRO A 11 10.10 -10.60 15.57
N ASP A 12 11.01 -11.49 15.96
CA ASP A 12 12.45 -11.21 16.00
C ASP A 12 13.13 -11.29 14.63
N ASP A 13 12.47 -11.86 13.61
CA ASP A 13 13.00 -11.92 12.22
C ASP A 13 12.82 -10.58 11.48
N VAL A 14 13.33 -9.52 12.12
CA VAL A 14 13.24 -8.13 11.64
C VAL A 14 13.84 -7.98 10.24
N ALA A 15 14.88 -8.75 9.93
CA ALA A 15 15.54 -8.71 8.64
C ALA A 15 14.59 -9.20 7.52
N ARG A 16 13.93 -10.35 7.70
CA ARG A 16 12.95 -10.87 6.74
C ARG A 16 11.76 -9.94 6.61
N HIS A 17 11.21 -9.45 7.72
CA HIS A 17 10.05 -8.54 7.70
C HIS A 17 10.33 -7.27 6.89
N ARG A 18 11.51 -6.67 7.07
CA ARG A 18 11.93 -5.49 6.31
C ARG A 18 12.17 -5.79 4.83
N ALA A 19 12.77 -6.95 4.52
CA ALA A 19 13.00 -7.36 3.13
C ALA A 19 11.69 -7.56 2.38
N VAL A 20 10.72 -8.25 3.00
CA VAL A 20 9.37 -8.44 2.45
C VAL A 20 8.69 -7.09 2.23
N GLU A 21 8.74 -6.17 3.19
CA GLU A 21 8.11 -4.86 3.03
C GLU A 21 8.73 -4.02 1.92
N ALA A 22 10.06 -4.04 1.77
CA ALA A 22 10.74 -3.30 0.73
C ALA A 22 10.39 -3.85 -0.67
N ASP A 23 10.35 -5.17 -0.81
CA ASP A 23 10.00 -5.83 -2.06
C ASP A 23 8.52 -5.66 -2.41
N LEU A 24 7.64 -5.76 -1.40
CA LEU A 24 6.20 -5.52 -1.56
C LEU A 24 5.89 -4.08 -1.97
N GLU A 25 6.63 -3.10 -1.45
CA GLU A 25 6.51 -1.71 -1.89
C GLU A 25 6.89 -1.55 -3.38
N ASN A 26 7.97 -2.18 -3.83
CA ASN A 26 8.36 -2.21 -5.24
C ASN A 26 7.31 -2.90 -6.11
N PHE A 27 6.78 -4.04 -5.65
CA PHE A 27 5.69 -4.74 -6.32
C PHE A 27 4.51 -3.80 -6.58
N PHE A 28 4.06 -3.04 -5.58
CA PHE A 28 2.97 -2.07 -5.77
C PHE A 28 3.34 -0.96 -6.76
N LEU A 29 4.53 -0.37 -6.64
CA LEU A 29 5.01 0.66 -7.56
C LEU A 29 4.97 0.20 -9.02
N GLU A 30 5.44 -1.01 -9.29
CA GLU A 30 5.41 -1.57 -10.63
C GLU A 30 3.97 -1.81 -11.12
N ARG A 31 3.10 -2.34 -10.27
CA ARG A 31 1.71 -2.63 -10.66
C ARG A 31 0.90 -1.35 -10.88
N PHE A 32 1.24 -0.23 -10.26
CA PHE A 32 0.61 1.06 -10.56
C PHE A 32 0.87 1.52 -12.00
N ALA A 33 1.95 1.06 -12.65
CA ALA A 33 2.24 1.38 -14.04
C ALA A 33 1.12 0.92 -14.99
N ASP A 34 0.46 -0.19 -14.63
CA ASP A 34 -0.60 -0.86 -15.40
C ASP A 34 -1.94 -0.09 -15.39
N PHE A 35 -2.07 0.95 -14.56
CA PHE A 35 -3.31 1.72 -14.38
C PHE A 35 -3.18 3.15 -14.95
N PRO A 36 -4.31 3.76 -15.37
CA PRO A 36 -4.33 5.18 -15.70
C PRO A 36 -3.99 6.04 -14.47
N HIS A 37 -3.71 7.33 -14.69
CA HIS A 37 -3.54 8.25 -13.57
C HIS A 37 -4.82 8.34 -12.75
N ILE A 38 -4.69 8.30 -11.42
CA ILE A 38 -5.81 8.31 -10.48
C ILE A 38 -5.74 9.61 -9.69
N ARG A 39 -6.85 10.35 -9.64
CA ARG A 39 -7.00 11.48 -8.72
C ARG A 39 -7.42 10.94 -7.36
N LEU A 40 -6.69 11.34 -6.33
CA LEU A 40 -6.96 10.91 -4.94
C LEU A 40 -8.08 11.72 -4.28
N PHE A 41 -8.25 12.97 -4.69
CA PHE A 41 -9.19 13.91 -4.12
C PHE A 41 -10.31 14.24 -5.11
N GLY A 42 -11.48 14.63 -4.60
CA GLY A 42 -12.64 15.04 -5.40
C GLY A 42 -13.67 13.95 -5.72
N ALA A 43 -13.37 12.68 -5.43
CA ALA A 43 -14.39 11.61 -5.43
C ALA A 43 -15.15 11.59 -4.09
N ASP A 44 -16.42 11.19 -4.13
CA ASP A 44 -17.21 10.95 -2.91
C ASP A 44 -16.51 9.88 -2.06
N PRO A 45 -16.22 10.14 -0.76
CA PRO A 45 -15.55 9.17 0.11
C PRO A 45 -16.33 7.85 0.27
N TYR A 46 -17.62 7.82 -0.08
CA TYR A 46 -18.45 6.62 -0.07
C TYR A 46 -18.64 6.00 -1.46
N ASP A 47 -17.97 6.52 -2.50
CA ASP A 47 -17.95 5.90 -3.83
C ASP A 47 -17.02 4.68 -3.82
N TYR A 48 -17.57 3.53 -3.47
CA TYR A 48 -16.86 2.25 -3.51
C TYR A 48 -16.42 1.85 -4.94
N ASP A 49 -17.02 2.43 -5.97
CA ASP A 49 -16.64 2.21 -7.38
C ASP A 49 -15.58 3.21 -7.87
N ALA A 50 -15.15 4.14 -7.02
CA ALA A 50 -14.07 5.05 -7.34
C ALA A 50 -12.83 4.28 -7.83
N PRO A 51 -12.12 4.76 -8.86
CA PRO A 51 -10.97 4.06 -9.44
C PRO A 51 -9.90 3.67 -8.40
N PHE A 52 -9.70 4.51 -7.38
CA PHE A 52 -8.78 4.21 -6.28
C PHE A 52 -9.22 3.01 -5.44
N ASN A 53 -10.51 2.94 -5.05
CA ASN A 53 -11.03 1.86 -4.21
C ASN A 53 -10.97 0.52 -4.93
N ARG A 54 -11.37 0.47 -6.21
CA ARG A 54 -11.22 -0.73 -7.04
C ARG A 54 -9.77 -1.16 -7.22
N LEU A 55 -8.85 -0.21 -7.42
CA LEU A 55 -7.42 -0.49 -7.49
C LEU A 55 -6.91 -1.09 -6.18
N TYR A 56 -7.26 -0.45 -5.06
CA TYR A 56 -6.85 -0.86 -3.73
C TYR A 56 -7.27 -2.29 -3.43
N ASP A 57 -8.54 -2.64 -3.63
CA ASP A 57 -9.05 -3.99 -3.36
C ASP A 57 -8.32 -5.06 -4.19
N VAL A 58 -8.13 -4.79 -5.49
CA VAL A 58 -7.43 -5.72 -6.40
C VAL A 58 -5.96 -5.88 -6.00
N LEU A 59 -5.26 -4.79 -5.68
CA LEU A 59 -3.85 -4.84 -5.36
C LEU A 59 -3.59 -5.41 -3.96
N MET A 60 -4.47 -5.18 -2.98
CA MET A 60 -4.36 -5.83 -1.67
C MET A 60 -4.41 -7.36 -1.79
N ALA A 61 -5.36 -7.88 -2.57
CA ALA A 61 -5.46 -9.32 -2.81
C ALA A 61 -4.21 -9.87 -3.51
N ARG A 62 -3.74 -9.19 -4.56
CA ARG A 62 -2.54 -9.59 -5.31
C ARG A 62 -1.25 -9.48 -4.51
N GLY A 63 -1.12 -8.46 -3.67
CA GLY A 63 0.04 -8.27 -2.78
C GLY A 63 0.12 -9.37 -1.74
N ASN A 64 -1.01 -9.77 -1.14
CA ASN A 64 -1.05 -10.91 -0.24
C ASN A 64 -0.65 -12.21 -0.94
N GLU A 65 -1.21 -12.48 -2.12
CA GLU A 65 -0.86 -13.66 -2.92
C GLU A 65 0.62 -13.66 -3.34
N TYR A 66 1.17 -12.49 -3.69
CA TYR A 66 2.58 -12.33 -4.02
C TYR A 66 3.48 -12.71 -2.85
N CYS A 67 3.20 -12.21 -1.64
CA CYS A 67 3.97 -12.58 -0.45
C CYS A 67 3.91 -14.09 -0.16
N GLU A 68 2.72 -14.69 -0.28
CA GLU A 68 2.56 -16.13 -0.02
C GLU A 68 3.33 -16.99 -1.04
N ARG A 69 3.30 -16.63 -2.32
CA ARG A 69 3.95 -17.40 -3.39
C ARG A 69 5.45 -17.16 -3.49
N HIS A 70 5.89 -15.91 -3.36
CA HIS A 70 7.29 -15.54 -3.58
C HIS A 70 8.13 -15.66 -2.30
N TRP A 71 7.59 -15.22 -1.17
CA TRP A 71 8.31 -15.16 0.10
C TRP A 71 7.93 -16.27 1.08
N HIS A 72 6.93 -17.08 0.74
CA HIS A 72 6.30 -18.02 1.69
C HIS A 72 5.97 -17.33 3.01
N TYR A 73 5.40 -16.13 2.90
CA TYR A 73 5.19 -15.20 3.99
C TYR A 73 3.75 -14.69 3.96
N VAL A 74 3.09 -14.70 5.12
CA VAL A 74 1.74 -14.19 5.32
C VAL A 74 1.83 -12.83 6.01
N PRO A 75 1.72 -11.72 5.25
CA PRO A 75 1.82 -10.39 5.83
C PRO A 75 0.61 -10.05 6.70
N THR A 76 0.83 -9.20 7.69
CA THR A 76 -0.30 -8.60 8.41
C THR A 76 -1.05 -7.62 7.49
N PRO A 77 -2.34 -7.36 7.76
CA PRO A 77 -3.08 -6.31 7.06
C PRO A 77 -2.41 -4.93 7.18
N GLU A 78 -1.75 -4.66 8.32
CA GLU A 78 -1.00 -3.42 8.54
C GLU A 78 0.21 -3.31 7.62
N GLN A 79 1.02 -4.36 7.48
CA GLN A 79 2.18 -4.37 6.57
C GLN A 79 1.76 -4.16 5.12
N LEU A 80 0.69 -4.82 4.67
CA LEU A 80 0.12 -4.63 3.33
C LEU A 80 -0.32 -3.18 3.09
N ASN A 81 -1.09 -2.62 4.03
CA ASN A 81 -1.56 -1.24 3.94
C ASN A 81 -0.41 -0.24 3.93
N ARG A 82 0.51 -0.38 4.89
CA ARG A 82 1.65 0.52 5.05
C ARG A 82 2.52 0.57 3.80
N THR A 83 2.85 -0.59 3.23
CA THR A 83 3.67 -0.67 2.02
C THR A 83 2.94 -0.12 0.81
N PHE A 84 1.64 -0.39 0.65
CA PHE A 84 0.82 0.18 -0.40
C PHE A 84 0.79 1.71 -0.35
N PHE A 85 0.48 2.31 0.81
CA PHE A 85 0.40 3.77 0.92
C PHE A 85 1.77 4.46 0.81
N ARG A 86 2.86 3.80 1.24
CA ARG A 86 4.23 4.26 0.93
C ARG A 86 4.47 4.31 -0.59
N ALA A 87 4.09 3.24 -1.30
CA ALA A 87 4.18 3.18 -2.75
C ALA A 87 3.32 4.25 -3.42
N VAL A 88 2.09 4.48 -2.95
CA VAL A 88 1.21 5.57 -3.45
C VAL A 88 1.91 6.92 -3.33
N GLY A 89 2.54 7.21 -2.19
CA GLY A 89 3.26 8.46 -1.95
C GLY A 89 4.53 8.63 -2.81
N ARG A 90 5.09 7.55 -3.35
CA ARG A 90 6.27 7.58 -4.23
C ARG A 90 5.92 7.52 -5.72
N SER A 91 4.69 7.18 -6.07
CA SER A 91 4.25 7.01 -7.45
C SER A 91 3.74 8.31 -8.06
N ASN A 92 4.13 8.58 -9.30
CA ASN A 92 3.61 9.71 -10.08
C ASN A 92 2.19 9.47 -10.66
N LYS A 93 1.62 8.27 -10.45
CA LYS A 93 0.29 7.91 -10.94
C LYS A 93 -0.84 8.55 -10.15
N PHE A 94 -0.58 8.96 -8.91
CA PHE A 94 -1.59 9.52 -8.02
C PHE A 94 -1.49 11.03 -7.99
N ILE A 95 -2.49 11.68 -8.59
CA ILE A 95 -2.56 13.13 -8.72
C ILE A 95 -3.30 13.69 -7.52
N ARG A 96 -2.70 14.69 -6.88
CA ARG A 96 -3.31 15.54 -5.86
C ARG A 96 -3.72 16.85 -6.52
N ASP A 97 -4.95 17.31 -6.28
CA ASP A 97 -5.43 18.56 -6.87
C ASP A 97 -4.70 19.78 -6.29
N ASN A 98 -4.28 19.71 -5.03
CA ASN A 98 -3.35 20.65 -4.43
C ASN A 98 -2.13 19.91 -3.83
N PRO A 99 -0.90 20.32 -4.15
CA PRO A 99 0.32 19.68 -3.62
C PRO A 99 0.42 19.73 -2.09
N ASP A 100 -0.21 20.70 -1.43
CA ASP A 100 -0.23 20.84 0.04
C ASP A 100 -1.38 20.08 0.73
N ASP A 101 -2.19 19.32 -0.03
CA ASP A 101 -3.30 18.55 0.55
C ASP A 101 -2.76 17.45 1.48
N GLY A 102 -3.04 17.61 2.77
CA GLY A 102 -2.67 16.67 3.83
C GLY A 102 -1.42 17.07 4.64
N ASP A 103 -0.71 18.13 4.25
CA ASP A 103 0.35 18.69 5.09
C ASP A 103 -0.28 19.51 6.23
N PRO A 104 0.18 19.34 7.49
CA PRO A 104 -0.23 20.24 8.55
C PRO A 104 0.20 21.67 8.19
N PRO A 105 -0.62 22.69 8.47
CA PRO A 105 -0.27 24.07 8.15
C PRO A 105 1.07 24.40 8.79
N ARG A 106 2.03 24.82 7.96
CA ARG A 106 3.30 25.36 8.43
C ARG A 106 3.01 26.69 9.11
N HIS A 107 2.93 26.66 10.44
CA HIS A 107 3.03 27.87 11.24
C HIS A 107 4.51 28.24 11.28
N ASP A 108 4.93 29.11 10.36
CA ASP A 108 6.22 29.79 10.49
C ASP A 108 6.19 30.59 11.81
N ALA A 109 7.15 30.28 12.69
CA ALA A 109 7.31 30.89 14.01
C ALA A 109 8.12 32.19 13.94
#